data_AF-T1CFI4-F1
#
_entry.id   AF-T1CFI4-F1
#
_cell.length_a   1.000
_cell.length_b   1.000
_cell.length_c   1.000
_cell.angle_alpha   90.00
_cell.angle_beta   90.00
_cell.angle_gamma   90.00
#
_symmetry.space_group_name_H-M   'P 1'
#
loop_
_entity.id
_entity.type
_entity.pdbx_description
1 polymer ?
#
loop_
_entity_poly.entity_id
_entity_poly.type
_entity_poly.pdbx_seq_one_letter_code
_entity_poly.pdbx_strand_id
1 'polypeptide(L)'
;DKQMPTSLLLTAPEFKALRASESSYRRLFETAQDGILLLNVDTAQIEDVNPYLINMLGYTHAEFLGKKLWEVGPFSDRCESKEMFAELQT
;
A
#
# COMPACT_ATOMS: atom_id res chain seq x y z
N ASP A 1 -27.84 -28.12 -0.61
CA ASP A 1 -27.19 -27.44 0.53
C ASP A 1 -25.73 -27.10 0.31
N LYS A 2 -25.46 -25.94 -0.32
CA LYS A 2 -24.22 -25.18 -0.13
C LYS A 2 -24.65 -23.73 -0.10
N GLN A 3 -25.10 -23.30 1.07
CA GLN A 3 -25.41 -21.91 1.35
C GLN A 3 -24.10 -21.13 1.21
N MET A 4 -23.97 -20.36 0.13
CA MET A 4 -22.97 -19.31 0.06
C MET A 4 -23.28 -18.32 1.19
N PRO A 5 -22.31 -17.93 2.04
CA PRO A 5 -22.59 -17.00 3.12
C PRO A 5 -23.06 -15.65 2.55
N THR A 6 -24.28 -15.25 2.90
CA THR A 6 -24.98 -14.02 2.46
C THR A 6 -24.32 -12.71 2.94
N SER A 7 -23.12 -12.75 3.51
CA SER A 7 -22.42 -11.55 3.98
C SER A 7 -21.62 -10.92 2.83
N LEU A 8 -22.18 -9.89 2.19
CA LEU A 8 -21.58 -8.95 1.19
C LEU A 8 -22.30 -8.88 -0.18
N LEU A 9 -23.64 -8.92 -0.23
CA LEU A 9 -24.34 -8.33 -1.38
C LEU A 9 -24.36 -6.81 -1.22
N LEU A 10 -23.35 -6.12 -1.78
CA LEU A 10 -23.34 -4.66 -1.86
C LEU A 10 -24.55 -4.20 -2.68
N THR A 11 -25.33 -3.28 -2.13
CA THR A 11 -26.38 -2.60 -2.87
C THR A 11 -25.79 -1.73 -3.98
N ALA A 12 -26.58 -1.42 -5.02
CA ALA A 12 -26.16 -0.53 -6.10
C ALA A 12 -25.57 0.83 -5.61
N PRO A 13 -26.14 1.51 -4.60
CA PRO A 13 -25.53 2.72 -4.05
C PRO A 13 -24.21 2.45 -3.28
N GLU A 14 -24.12 1.37 -2.50
CA GLU A 14 -22.87 1.01 -1.79
C GLU A 14 -21.74 0.68 -2.77
N PHE A 15 -22.05 -0.05 -3.84
CA PHE A 15 -21.09 -0.34 -4.90
C PHE A 15 -20.60 0.93 -5.61
N LYS A 16 -21.50 1.87 -5.91
CA LYS A 16 -21.12 3.18 -6.49
C LYS A 16 -20.24 4.00 -5.55
N ALA A 17 -20.59 4.04 -4.26
CA ALA A 17 -19.80 4.74 -3.26
C ALA A 17 -18.41 4.13 -3.10
N LEU A 18 -18.31 2.80 -3.07
CA LEU A 18 -17.04 2.08 -3.04
C LEU A 18 -16.18 2.41 -4.27
N ARG A 19 -16.75 2.35 -5.48
CA ARG A 19 -16.03 2.70 -6.71
C ARG A 19 -15.55 4.14 -6.76
N ALA A 20 -16.35 5.08 -6.27
CA ALA A 20 -15.98 6.49 -6.21
C ALA A 20 -14.83 6.71 -5.21
N SER A 21 -14.90 6.04 -4.06
CA SER A 21 -13.82 6.00 -3.06
C SER A 21 -12.53 5.42 -3.65
N GLU A 22 -12.59 4.22 -4.25
CA GLU A 22 -11.45 3.57 -4.91
C GLU A 22 -10.81 4.45 -5.98
N SER A 23 -11.63 5.12 -6.79
CA SER A 23 -11.14 6.00 -7.86
C SER A 23 -10.46 7.25 -7.32
N SER A 24 -11.00 7.82 -6.23
CA SER A 24 -10.42 8.98 -5.56
C SER A 24 -9.09 8.61 -4.90
N TYR A 25 -9.07 7.48 -4.20
CA TYR A 25 -7.86 6.91 -3.61
C TYR A 25 -6.78 6.67 -4.67
N ARG A 26 -7.12 5.98 -5.76
CA ARG A 26 -6.20 5.69 -6.86
C ARG A 26 -5.62 6.96 -7.46
N ARG A 27 -6.46 7.97 -7.69
CA ARG A 27 -6.02 9.26 -8.23
C ARG A 27 -5.02 9.93 -7.29
N LEU A 28 -5.35 10.03 -6.00
CA LEU A 28 -4.45 10.62 -5.00
C LEU A 28 -3.11 9.88 -4.97
N PHE A 29 -3.14 8.55 -4.92
CA PHE A 29 -1.94 7.73 -4.90
C PHE A 29 -1.08 7.91 -6.17
N GLU A 30 -1.68 7.81 -7.35
CA GLU A 30 -0.98 7.89 -8.64
C GLU A 30 -0.46 9.30 -8.96
N THR A 31 -1.13 10.37 -8.50
CA THR A 31 -0.76 11.76 -8.83
C THR A 31 -0.04 12.52 -7.72
N ALA A 32 0.11 11.94 -6.53
CA ALA A 32 0.83 12.59 -5.44
C ALA A 32 2.28 12.92 -5.84
N GLN A 33 2.75 14.10 -5.44
CA GLN A 33 4.15 14.53 -5.61
C GLN A 33 4.99 14.25 -4.36
N ASP A 34 4.49 13.39 -3.48
CA ASP A 34 5.21 12.85 -2.34
C ASP A 34 5.43 11.36 -2.57
N GLY A 35 6.54 10.83 -2.06
CA GLY A 35 6.83 9.40 -2.13
C GLY A 35 5.90 8.64 -1.18
N ILE A 36 5.03 7.79 -1.72
CA ILE A 36 4.07 7.00 -0.94
C ILE A 36 4.36 5.52 -1.17
N LEU A 37 4.42 4.77 -0.08
CA LEU A 37 4.46 3.31 -0.07
C LEU A 37 3.41 2.76 0.90
N LEU A 38 2.90 1.57 0.61
CA LEU A 38 1.98 0.83 1.47
C LEU A 38 2.74 -0.32 2.11
N LEU A 39 2.64 -0.45 3.43
CA LEU A 39 3.23 -1.55 4.18
C LEU A 39 2.14 -2.43 4.76
N ASN A 40 2.34 -3.73 4.64
CA ASN A 40 1.61 -4.71 5.41
C ASN A 40 2.07 -4.65 6.88
N VAL A 41 1.14 -4.38 7.79
CA VAL A 41 1.45 -4.18 9.21
C VAL A 41 1.96 -5.44 9.91
N ASP A 42 1.60 -6.64 9.45
CA ASP A 42 2.00 -7.88 10.11
C ASP A 42 3.37 -8.37 9.64
N THR A 43 3.68 -8.15 8.36
CA THR A 43 4.87 -8.71 7.70
C THR A 43 5.96 -7.67 7.41
N ALA A 44 5.64 -6.38 7.53
CA ALA A 44 6.44 -5.24 7.11
C ALA A 44 6.78 -5.25 5.59
N GLN A 45 6.05 -6.03 4.80
CA GLN A 45 6.24 -6.11 3.36
C GLN A 45 5.59 -4.93 2.66
N ILE A 46 6.24 -4.43 1.61
CA ILE A 46 5.69 -3.38 0.75
C ILE A 46 4.63 -3.99 -0.16
N GLU A 47 3.39 -3.53 -0.01
CA GLU A 47 2.24 -3.96 -0.82
C GLU A 47 2.10 -3.14 -2.11
N ASP A 48 2.50 -1.86 -2.08
CA ASP A 48 2.48 -1.00 -3.25
C ASP A 48 3.38 0.24 -3.05
N VAL A 49 3.76 0.89 -4.14
CA VAL A 49 4.49 2.16 -4.16
C VAL A 49 3.98 3.06 -5.29
N ASN A 50 3.89 4.35 -5.03
CA ASN A 50 3.39 5.27 -6.05
C ASN A 50 4.45 5.57 -7.13
N PRO A 51 4.03 6.01 -8.34
CA PRO A 51 4.96 6.31 -9.43
C PRO A 51 5.99 7.39 -9.07
N TYR A 52 5.61 8.35 -8.23
CA TYR A 52 6.53 9.41 -7.81
C TYR A 52 7.71 8.86 -7.01
N LEU A 53 7.49 7.95 -6.05
CA LEU A 53 8.55 7.32 -5.28
C LEU A 53 9.54 6.55 -6.18
N ILE A 54 9.00 5.76 -7.11
CA ILE A 54 9.77 4.99 -8.08
C ILE A 54 10.68 5.91 -8.90
N ASN A 55 10.12 6.98 -9.46
CA ASN A 55 10.85 7.95 -10.27
C ASN A 55 11.90 8.72 -9.46
N MET A 56 11.57 9.08 -8.22
CA MET A 56 12.46 9.81 -7.31
C MET A 56 13.67 8.97 -6.92
N LEU A 57 13.47 7.68 -6.64
CA LEU A 57 14.54 6.78 -6.19
C LEU A 57 15.28 6.10 -7.35
N GLY A 58 14.71 6.08 -8.56
CA GLY A 58 15.30 5.43 -9.73
C GLY A 58 15.19 3.89 -9.73
N TYR A 59 14.19 3.35 -9.03
CA TYR A 59 13.91 1.92 -8.95
C TYR A 59 12.73 1.57 -9.85
N THR A 60 12.35 0.30 -9.91
CA THR A 60 11.13 -0.19 -10.55
C THR A 60 10.13 -0.65 -9.49
N HIS A 61 8.84 -0.67 -9.82
CA HIS A 61 7.78 -1.14 -8.91
C HIS A 61 8.04 -2.55 -8.37
N ALA A 62 8.49 -3.46 -9.24
CA ALA A 62 8.80 -4.86 -8.90
C ALA A 62 9.98 -5.01 -7.92
N GLU A 63 10.85 -4.01 -7.82
CA GLU A 63 11.96 -4.03 -6.85
C GLU A 63 11.49 -3.69 -5.44
N PHE A 64 10.30 -3.15 -5.26
CA PHE A 64 9.71 -2.91 -3.94
C PHE A 64 8.78 -4.04 -3.50
N LEU A 65 7.89 -4.49 -4.40
CA LEU A 65 6.79 -5.38 -4.04
C LEU A 65 7.24 -6.64 -3.28
N GLY A 66 6.57 -6.90 -2.16
CA GLY A 66 6.78 -8.08 -1.32
C GLY A 66 8.09 -8.09 -0.51
N LYS A 67 8.97 -7.10 -0.71
CA LYS A 67 10.17 -6.92 0.12
C LYS A 67 9.81 -6.21 1.41
N LYS A 68 10.54 -6.53 2.47
CA LYS A 68 10.48 -5.73 3.69
C LYS A 68 11.11 -4.37 3.45
N LEU A 69 10.64 -3.35 4.16
CA LEU A 69 11.14 -1.98 4.01
C LEU A 69 12.68 -1.91 4.02
N TRP A 70 13.31 -2.57 4.99
CA TRP A 70 14.77 -2.60 5.14
C TRP A 70 15.54 -3.53 4.19
N GLU A 71 14.87 -4.17 3.24
CA GLU A 71 15.50 -4.96 2.16
C GLU A 71 15.64 -4.15 0.87
N VAL A 72 15.09 -2.94 0.82
CA VAL A 72 15.19 -2.03 -0.32
C VAL A 72 16.30 -1.02 -0.05
N GLY A 73 17.21 -0.83 -1.00
CA GLY A 73 18.44 -0.02 -0.85
C GLY A 73 18.27 1.32 -0.11
N PRO A 74 17.34 2.20 -0.53
CA PRO A 74 17.15 3.52 0.07
C PRO A 74 16.65 3.48 1.53
N PHE A 75 16.09 2.36 1.96
CA PHE A 75 15.55 2.15 3.31
C PHE A 75 16.32 1.08 4.07
N SER A 76 17.50 0.66 3.57
CA SER A 76 18.23 -0.48 4.12
C SER A 76 18.89 -0.20 5.48
N ASP A 77 18.81 1.02 6.01
CA ASP A 77 19.16 1.25 7.41
C ASP A 77 18.18 0.49 8.31
N ARG A 78 18.66 -0.64 8.83
CA ARG A 78 17.85 -1.62 9.55
C ARG A 78 17.44 -1.14 10.94
N CYS A 79 18.17 -0.20 11.55
CA CYS A 79 17.84 0.29 12.88
C CYS A 79 16.71 1.30 12.76
N GLU A 80 16.93 2.36 11.99
CA GLU A 80 15.95 3.44 11.80
C GLU A 80 14.64 2.92 11.17
N SER A 81 14.72 2.05 10.16
CA SER A 81 13.51 1.54 9.49
C SER A 81 12.66 0.62 10.37
N LYS A 82 13.28 -0.11 11.30
CA LYS A 82 12.53 -0.96 12.25
C LYS A 82 11.93 -0.14 13.38
N GLU A 83 12.64 0.89 13.84
CA GLU A 83 12.15 1.82 14.85
C GLU A 83 10.97 2.63 14.31
N MET A 84 11.08 3.21 13.11
CA MET A 84 9.96 3.88 12.42
C MET A 84 8.76 2.94 12.25
N PHE A 85 8.99 1.68 11.85
CA PHE A 85 7.90 0.72 11.73
C PHE A 85 7.24 0.39 13.09
N ALA A 86 8.03 0.26 14.16
CA ALA A 86 7.51 0.01 15.49
C ALA A 86 6.65 1.19 16.00
N GLU A 87 7.03 2.43 15.69
CA GLU A 87 6.22 3.62 16.01
C GLU A 87 4.86 3.60 15.31
N LEU A 88 4.78 3.13 14.06
CA LEU A 88 3.50 3.02 13.32
C LEU A 88 2.53 1.99 13.90
N GLN A 89 3.02 1.04 14.72
CA GLN A 89 2.21 0.00 15.35
C GLN A 89 1.70 0.36 16.74
N THR A 90 2.04 1.55 17.27
CA THR A 90 1.69 2.00 18.63
C THR A 90 0.38 2.78 18.64
#